data_AF-A0A1Q5JKJ9-F1
#
_entry.id   AF-A0A1Q5JKJ9-F1
#
_cell.length_a   1.000
_cell.length_b   1.000
_cell.length_c   1.000
_cell.angle_alpha   90.00
_cell.angle_beta   90.00
_cell.angle_gamma   90.00
#
_symmetry.space_group_name_H-M   'P 1'
#
loop_
_entity.id
_entity.type
_entity.pdbx_description
1 polymer ?
#
loop_
_entity_poly.entity_id
_entity_poly.type
_entity_poly.pdbx_seq_one_letter_code
_entity_poly.pdbx_strand_id
1 'polypeptide(L)'
;MSPRAPGEPATDEAPRTPGEAPTAMSPRPPGEQSAPGGPHPVSAPNGSYPHPVGDALAADPLDELVARLEGFAAVAVHPDEIAALLESDGMTDDHIRLTYGRADSFALGEDLYARVERRHPAPAASSGGAWHTGLAGCLLRGLVFALPGLAYVLAAPLLAGEPGRFGLPGGTVPLLAGAVTGWVWNQALSHRAYTWLGLGDRPAAARALLTGAPAGALAGTAVAFAAAAPGEAPAALFAAGQSLYLAAATVLLVLGRERALLCALLPLAGALPAFRWDLPGPLRAALLLAALTASVVLAALVLRPGARRGAAGRGGPPRAASLPYGLFGLGSGLLVLQAGIGDTLVSGAGAVIALTLSMGPAEWLLHRFRGGSLTRLRTLTTAREFRRAVTGTLVLCLGGYLTVLVSLTLAATLAWPGAAWPTAARLATLLLIGTVLWLGLLLQAFGAVLSAAVVCLLAAAAQTLEPAAGPMAAGGAAAVLAVLTCVLLVRPTAHRV
;
A
#
# COMPACT_ATOMS: atom_id res chain seq x y z
N MET A 1 26.18 -46.24 42.23
CA MET A 1 27.41 -45.42 42.25
C MET A 1 26.98 -43.96 42.36
N SER A 2 26.94 -43.45 43.60
CA SER A 2 26.97 -42.02 43.96
C SER A 2 28.36 -41.42 43.63
N PRO A 3 28.66 -40.11 43.75
CA PRO A 3 27.80 -38.94 44.07
C PRO A 3 28.21 -37.57 43.40
N ARG A 4 27.45 -36.51 43.76
CA ARG A 4 27.87 -35.14 44.14
C ARG A 4 28.36 -34.08 43.09
N ALA A 5 27.55 -33.01 43.05
CA ALA A 5 27.76 -31.56 42.89
C ALA A 5 29.00 -30.95 43.63
N PRO A 6 29.14 -29.62 43.82
CA PRO A 6 28.98 -28.40 42.99
C PRO A 6 30.26 -27.50 43.02
N GLY A 7 30.29 -26.35 42.32
CA GLY A 7 31.33 -25.33 42.53
C GLY A 7 31.21 -24.06 41.67
N GLU A 8 30.52 -23.04 42.18
CA GLU A 8 30.95 -21.61 42.11
C GLU A 8 31.98 -21.38 43.24
N PRO A 9 32.78 -20.27 43.35
CA PRO A 9 32.51 -18.89 42.88
C PRO A 9 33.75 -18.03 42.45
N ALA A 10 33.47 -16.74 42.18
CA ALA A 10 34.29 -15.53 42.48
C ALA A 10 35.53 -15.24 41.62
N THR A 11 35.93 -14.02 41.24
CA THR A 11 35.48 -12.63 41.44
C THR A 11 36.37 -11.73 40.55
N ASP A 12 35.90 -10.51 40.31
CA ASP A 12 36.67 -9.24 40.36
C ASP A 12 37.06 -8.47 39.09
N GLU A 13 36.80 -7.15 39.23
CA GLU A 13 37.39 -5.96 38.58
C GLU A 13 37.23 -5.77 37.06
N ALA A 14 36.84 -4.61 36.51
CA ALA A 14 36.61 -3.26 37.02
C ALA A 14 35.93 -2.43 35.89
N PRO A 15 35.39 -1.23 36.19
CA PRO A 15 34.45 -0.50 35.34
C PRO A 15 35.18 0.44 34.35
N ARG A 16 34.60 0.66 33.15
CA ARG A 16 35.02 1.77 32.28
C ARG A 16 34.04 2.92 32.40
N THR A 17 34.51 3.99 33.02
CA THR A 17 33.91 5.32 33.12
C THR A 17 33.82 6.02 31.75
N PRO A 18 32.91 7.01 31.63
CA PRO A 18 32.75 7.84 30.44
C PRO A 18 33.62 9.10 30.51
N GLY A 19 34.44 9.33 29.49
CA GLY A 19 35.03 10.62 29.14
C GLY A 19 34.85 10.80 27.63
N GLU A 20 34.68 11.97 27.05
CA GLU A 20 34.96 13.35 27.46
C GLU A 20 34.21 14.22 26.44
N ALA A 21 33.58 15.30 26.90
CA ALA A 21 33.16 16.39 26.03
C ALA A 21 34.37 17.28 25.70
N PRO A 22 34.36 17.96 24.54
CA PRO A 22 34.86 19.32 24.51
C PRO A 22 33.90 20.30 23.82
N THR A 23 33.38 21.20 24.64
CA THR A 23 33.43 22.67 24.54
C THR A 23 33.42 23.36 23.16
N ALA A 24 32.34 24.13 22.98
CA ALA A 24 32.15 25.41 22.29
C ALA A 24 33.30 26.05 21.48
N MET A 25 32.95 26.53 20.27
CA MET A 25 33.56 27.71 19.66
C MET A 25 32.55 28.45 18.76
N SER A 26 32.20 29.68 19.16
CA SER A 26 31.57 30.71 18.31
C SER A 26 32.58 31.32 17.35
N PRO A 27 32.17 31.84 16.18
CA PRO A 27 32.90 32.87 15.46
C PRO A 27 32.17 34.22 15.50
N ARG A 28 32.85 35.24 16.06
CA ARG A 28 32.59 36.67 15.85
C ARG A 28 33.25 37.12 14.52
N PRO A 29 32.82 38.25 13.92
CA PRO A 29 33.21 38.68 12.58
C PRO A 29 34.52 39.49 12.55
N PRO A 30 35.15 39.70 11.38
CA PRO A 30 36.35 40.50 11.25
C PRO A 30 36.07 41.94 10.79
N GLY A 31 36.93 42.88 11.20
CA GLY A 31 37.31 44.02 10.35
C GLY A 31 37.35 45.40 11.01
N GLU A 32 38.46 45.71 11.68
CA GLU A 32 38.93 47.08 11.97
C GLU A 32 39.40 47.82 10.71
N GLN A 33 39.30 49.16 10.74
CA GLN A 33 40.29 50.16 10.27
C GLN A 33 39.64 51.56 10.33
N SER A 34 40.25 52.71 10.64
CA SER A 34 41.51 53.14 11.25
C SER A 34 41.35 54.67 11.44
N ALA A 35 41.81 55.24 12.56
CA ALA A 35 42.02 56.70 12.74
C ALA A 35 43.34 57.13 12.03
N PRO A 36 43.76 58.42 11.89
CA PRO A 36 43.98 59.37 13.02
C PRO A 36 43.88 60.90 12.70
N GLY A 37 43.95 61.77 13.72
CA GLY A 37 44.52 63.13 13.56
C GLY A 37 44.05 64.28 14.47
N GLY A 38 44.83 64.58 15.52
CA GLY A 38 45.25 65.95 15.91
C GLY A 38 44.44 66.76 16.98
N PRO A 39 45.07 67.57 17.87
CA PRO A 39 44.44 68.08 19.11
C PRO A 39 44.29 69.62 19.29
N HIS A 40 43.27 70.02 20.09
CA HIS A 40 43.05 71.27 20.91
C HIS A 40 42.76 72.64 20.23
N PRO A 41 42.14 73.66 20.91
CA PRO A 41 41.35 73.70 22.17
C PRO A 41 40.01 74.53 22.13
N VAL A 42 39.16 74.29 23.15
CA VAL A 42 38.14 75.13 23.84
C VAL A 42 37.57 76.40 23.17
N SER A 43 36.23 76.45 23.03
CA SER A 43 35.40 77.63 23.31
C SER A 43 33.93 77.21 23.51
N ALA A 44 33.36 77.51 24.68
CA ALA A 44 31.92 77.52 24.91
C ALA A 44 31.38 78.92 24.52
N PRO A 45 30.16 79.00 23.95
CA PRO A 45 29.10 79.62 24.74
C PRO A 45 27.67 79.07 24.49
N ASN A 46 26.90 79.11 25.57
CA ASN A 46 25.47 79.42 25.68
C ASN A 46 24.46 78.84 24.68
N GLY A 47 23.58 78.00 25.23
CA GLY A 47 22.16 78.34 25.28
C GLY A 47 21.29 77.91 24.12
N SER A 48 20.78 76.68 24.18
CA SER A 48 19.40 76.34 23.80
C SER A 48 19.15 74.90 24.20
N TYR A 49 18.35 74.70 25.25
CA TYR A 49 17.76 73.39 25.54
C TYR A 49 16.78 73.06 24.42
N PRO A 50 16.93 71.95 23.68
CA PRO A 50 15.89 71.49 22.80
C PRO A 50 14.69 71.10 23.68
N HIS A 51 13.54 71.72 23.41
CA HIS A 51 12.25 71.26 23.90
C HIS A 51 12.09 69.76 23.62
N PRO A 52 11.61 68.95 24.58
CA PRO A 52 11.32 67.55 24.32
C PRO A 52 10.22 67.49 23.26
N VAL A 53 10.59 66.98 22.09
CA VAL A 53 9.64 66.54 21.07
C VAL A 53 8.82 65.43 21.71
N GLY A 54 7.50 65.58 21.65
CA GLY A 54 6.54 64.80 22.43
C GLY A 54 6.76 63.29 22.38
N ASP A 55 6.56 62.67 23.55
CA ASP A 55 6.40 61.23 23.73
C ASP A 55 5.41 60.70 22.69
N ALA A 56 5.92 59.96 21.71
CA ALA A 56 5.15 58.86 21.16
C ALA A 56 4.89 57.94 22.34
N LEU A 57 3.62 57.79 22.75
CA LEU A 57 3.22 56.80 23.75
C LEU A 57 3.92 55.48 23.40
N ALA A 58 4.74 54.97 24.34
CA ALA A 58 5.46 53.72 24.14
C ALA A 58 4.48 52.64 23.68
N ALA A 59 4.85 51.87 22.65
CA ALA A 59 4.02 50.78 22.16
C ALA A 59 3.65 49.85 23.32
N ASP A 60 2.39 49.39 23.37
CA ASP A 60 1.96 48.44 24.40
C ASP A 60 2.83 47.18 24.26
N PRO A 61 3.57 46.76 25.31
CA PRO A 61 4.40 45.56 25.26
C PRO A 61 3.59 44.31 24.86
N LEU A 62 2.27 44.31 25.11
CA LEU A 62 1.38 43.24 24.67
C LEU A 62 1.16 43.25 23.15
N ASP A 63 1.11 44.42 22.51
CA ASP A 63 0.97 44.54 21.05
C ASP A 63 2.25 44.08 20.34
N GLU A 64 3.42 44.38 20.91
CA GLU A 64 4.70 43.85 20.41
C GLU A 64 4.77 42.32 20.54
N LEU A 65 4.28 41.78 21.66
CA LEU A 65 4.22 40.33 21.88
C LEU A 65 3.23 39.66 20.91
N VAL A 66 2.08 40.29 20.66
CA VAL A 66 1.11 39.86 19.65
C VAL A 66 1.78 39.82 18.28
N ALA A 67 2.47 40.88 17.86
CA ALA A 67 3.14 40.91 16.55
C ALA A 67 4.23 39.83 16.43
N ARG A 68 4.99 39.58 17.50
CA ARG A 68 6.04 38.55 17.53
C ARG A 68 5.47 37.13 17.44
N LEU A 69 4.35 36.88 18.11
CA LEU A 69 3.74 35.56 18.22
C LEU A 69 2.55 35.34 17.29
N GLU A 70 2.14 36.34 16.49
CA GLU A 70 0.92 36.30 15.65
C GLU A 70 0.89 35.03 14.80
N GLY A 71 2.01 34.68 14.18
CA GLY A 71 2.10 33.50 13.32
C GLY A 71 1.80 32.17 14.04
N PHE A 72 2.25 32.02 15.29
CA PHE A 72 1.98 30.81 16.08
C PHE A 72 0.62 30.90 16.78
N ALA A 73 0.33 32.04 17.40
CA ALA A 73 -0.94 32.30 18.06
C ALA A 73 -2.10 32.07 17.09
N ALA A 74 -2.04 32.57 15.85
CA ALA A 74 -3.11 32.42 14.87
C ALA A 74 -3.42 30.96 14.49
N VAL A 75 -2.46 30.03 14.64
CA VAL A 75 -2.66 28.60 14.33
C VAL A 75 -2.95 27.73 15.55
N ALA A 76 -2.68 28.23 16.75
CA ALA A 76 -2.86 27.50 18.01
C ALA A 76 -4.31 27.04 18.19
N VAL A 77 -4.49 25.78 18.61
CA VAL A 77 -5.81 25.14 18.78
C VAL A 77 -6.37 25.37 20.18
N HIS A 78 -5.50 25.66 21.16
CA HIS A 78 -5.86 25.90 22.55
C HIS A 78 -4.93 26.97 23.17
N PRO A 79 -5.40 27.83 24.11
CA PRO A 79 -4.56 28.80 24.80
C PRO A 79 -3.35 28.18 25.50
N ASP A 80 -3.48 26.96 26.04
CA ASP A 80 -2.37 26.24 26.68
C ASP A 80 -1.19 25.95 25.74
N GLU A 81 -1.42 25.85 24.42
CA GLU A 81 -0.30 25.71 23.46
C GLU A 81 0.53 26.99 23.39
N ILE A 82 -0.11 28.15 23.54
CA ILE A 82 0.54 29.46 23.61
C ILE A 82 1.26 29.59 24.96
N ALA A 83 0.63 29.19 26.06
CA ALA A 83 1.26 29.19 27.39
C ALA A 83 2.52 28.31 27.43
N ALA A 84 2.45 27.10 26.85
CA ALA A 84 3.59 26.19 26.75
C ALA A 84 4.72 26.78 25.89
N LEU A 85 4.39 27.50 24.81
CA LEU A 85 5.40 28.19 24.01
C LEU A 85 6.07 29.30 24.82
N LEU A 86 5.29 30.14 25.52
CA LEU A 86 5.80 31.23 26.36
C LEU A 86 6.76 30.70 27.45
N GLU A 87 6.38 29.61 28.11
CA GLU A 87 7.22 28.93 29.11
C GLU A 87 8.50 28.36 28.47
N SER A 88 8.39 27.73 27.29
CA SER A 88 9.55 27.19 26.57
C SER A 88 10.53 28.25 26.06
N ASP A 89 10.03 29.46 25.77
CA ASP A 89 10.82 30.65 25.45
C ASP A 89 11.49 31.25 26.70
N GLY A 90 11.26 30.66 27.88
CA GLY A 90 11.87 31.06 29.15
C GLY A 90 11.16 32.22 29.85
N MET A 91 9.90 32.53 29.48
CA MET A 91 9.14 33.54 30.21
C MET A 91 8.72 33.03 31.58
N THR A 92 9.22 33.69 32.61
CA THR A 92 8.81 33.45 34.00
C THR A 92 7.56 34.24 34.34
N ASP A 93 6.77 33.75 35.29
CA ASP A 93 5.56 34.44 35.76
C ASP A 93 5.86 35.85 36.30
N ASP A 94 7.01 36.05 36.94
CA ASP A 94 7.44 37.37 37.39
C ASP A 94 7.70 38.33 36.22
N HIS A 95 8.33 37.86 35.14
CA HIS A 95 8.51 38.65 33.93
C HIS A 95 7.17 38.99 33.28
N ILE A 96 6.24 38.03 33.24
CA ILE A 96 4.90 38.20 32.66
C ILE A 96 4.08 39.22 33.45
N ARG A 97 4.11 39.15 34.77
CA ARG A 97 3.39 40.07 35.65
C ARG A 97 3.94 41.50 35.56
N LEU A 98 5.27 41.65 35.52
CA LEU A 98 5.91 42.96 35.47
C LEU A 98 5.82 43.62 34.09
N THR A 99 5.87 42.85 33.00
CA THR A 99 5.96 43.37 31.63
C THR A 99 4.60 43.47 30.94
N TYR A 100 3.69 42.51 31.19
CA TYR A 100 2.41 42.40 30.49
C TYR A 100 1.19 42.55 31.41
N GLY A 101 1.41 42.67 32.73
CA GLY A 101 0.32 42.84 33.70
C GLY A 101 -0.65 41.65 33.75
N ARG A 102 -0.17 40.43 33.48
CA ARG A 102 -0.94 39.18 33.60
C ARG A 102 -0.39 38.30 34.72
N ALA A 103 -1.24 37.47 35.30
CA ALA A 103 -0.89 36.70 36.49
C ALA A 103 0.21 35.67 36.21
N ASP A 104 0.12 35.00 35.07
CA ASP A 104 0.98 33.88 34.66
C ASP A 104 0.92 33.66 33.13
N SER A 105 1.66 32.67 32.64
CA SER A 105 1.69 32.26 31.23
C SER A 105 0.35 31.77 30.68
N PHE A 106 -0.54 31.22 31.52
CA PHE A 106 -1.87 30.78 31.11
C PHE A 106 -2.79 31.97 30.85
N ALA A 107 -2.86 32.92 31.78
CA ALA A 107 -3.64 34.14 31.63
C ALA A 107 -3.17 34.98 30.43
N LEU A 108 -1.85 35.04 30.20
CA LEU A 108 -1.29 35.69 29.01
C LEU A 108 -1.61 34.91 27.72
N GLY A 109 -1.52 33.58 27.76
CA GLY A 109 -1.89 32.70 26.65
C GLY A 109 -3.35 32.84 26.23
N GLU A 110 -4.28 32.92 27.18
CA GLU A 110 -5.71 33.17 26.93
C GLU A 110 -5.95 34.53 26.27
N ASP A 111 -5.29 35.59 26.75
CA ASP A 111 -5.42 36.94 26.19
C ASP A 111 -4.87 37.02 24.76
N LEU A 112 -3.72 36.41 24.49
CA LEU A 112 -3.15 36.29 23.15
C LEU A 112 -4.05 35.45 22.23
N TYR A 113 -4.64 34.38 22.77
CA TYR A 113 -5.58 33.53 22.05
C TYR A 113 -6.84 34.30 21.64
N ALA A 114 -7.38 35.13 22.53
CA ALA A 114 -8.58 35.94 22.28
C ALA A 114 -8.34 37.12 21.32
N ARG A 115 -7.14 37.73 21.36
CA ARG A 115 -6.80 38.92 20.56
C ARG A 115 -6.38 38.61 19.12
N VAL A 116 -5.74 37.47 18.88
CA VAL A 116 -5.26 37.10 17.53
C VAL A 116 -6.34 36.35 16.76
N GLU A 117 -6.69 36.86 15.59
CA GLU A 117 -7.62 36.20 14.66
C GLU A 117 -7.09 34.79 14.31
N ARG A 118 -7.95 33.78 14.47
CA ARG A 118 -7.59 32.39 14.14
C ARG A 118 -7.43 32.25 12.63
N ARG A 119 -6.22 31.93 12.19
CA ARG A 119 -5.90 31.62 10.79
C ARG A 119 -5.26 30.25 10.75
N HIS A 120 -6.09 29.21 10.58
CA HIS A 120 -5.57 27.88 10.29
C HIS A 120 -5.24 27.83 8.80
N PRO A 121 -3.95 27.86 8.39
CA PRO A 121 -3.60 27.74 7.00
C PRO A 121 -4.21 26.43 6.47
N ALA A 122 -4.80 26.50 5.27
CA ALA A 122 -5.25 25.30 4.60
C ALA A 122 -4.09 24.29 4.61
N PRO A 123 -4.33 23.02 5.02
CA PRO A 123 -3.27 22.02 5.03
C PRO A 123 -2.56 22.07 3.69
N ALA A 124 -1.24 22.24 3.72
CA ALA A 124 -0.44 22.30 2.50
C ALA A 124 -0.91 21.16 1.59
N ALA A 125 -1.31 21.50 0.36
CA ALA A 125 -1.79 20.49 -0.57
C ALA A 125 -0.74 19.39 -0.60
N SER A 126 -1.11 18.19 -0.14
CA SER A 126 -0.22 17.03 -0.11
C SER A 126 0.47 16.99 -1.46
N SER A 127 1.80 17.12 -1.49
CA SER A 127 2.59 17.18 -2.72
C SER A 127 2.05 16.12 -3.67
N GLY A 128 1.35 16.56 -4.71
CA GLY A 128 0.62 15.65 -5.59
C GLY A 128 1.61 14.64 -6.16
N GLY A 129 1.38 13.34 -5.97
CA GLY A 129 2.17 12.35 -6.70
C GLY A 129 2.30 10.95 -6.11
N ALA A 130 2.09 10.72 -4.81
CA ALA A 130 2.36 9.37 -4.28
C ALA A 130 1.39 8.28 -4.77
N TRP A 131 0.15 8.66 -5.11
CA TRP A 131 -0.93 7.74 -5.49
C TRP A 131 -1.36 7.86 -6.96
N HIS A 132 -0.67 8.66 -7.76
CA HIS A 132 -0.99 8.81 -9.18
C HIS A 132 -0.10 7.91 -10.02
N THR A 133 -0.32 6.60 -9.94
CA THR A 133 -0.03 5.77 -11.11
C THR A 133 -1.02 6.21 -12.18
N GLY A 134 -0.53 6.93 -13.19
CA GLY A 134 -1.37 7.28 -14.35
C GLY A 134 -2.00 6.02 -14.95
N LEU A 135 -3.09 6.17 -15.70
CA LEU A 135 -3.84 5.05 -16.28
C LEU A 135 -2.92 4.00 -16.94
N ALA A 136 -1.86 4.43 -17.62
CA ALA A 136 -0.85 3.56 -18.23
C ALA A 136 -0.16 2.60 -17.25
N GLY A 137 0.14 3.03 -16.02
CA GLY A 137 0.73 2.17 -14.98
C GLY A 137 -0.24 1.10 -14.52
N CYS A 138 -1.51 1.46 -14.32
CA CYS A 138 -2.56 0.51 -13.98
C CYS A 138 -2.83 -0.49 -15.11
N LEU A 139 -2.89 -0.02 -16.38
CA LEU A 139 -3.04 -0.90 -17.54
C LEU A 139 -1.86 -1.85 -17.71
N LEU A 140 -0.63 -1.37 -17.50
CA LEU A 140 0.57 -2.21 -17.48
C LEU A 140 0.45 -3.33 -16.44
N ARG A 141 -0.09 -3.02 -15.26
CA ARG A 141 -0.30 -3.99 -14.18
C ARG A 141 -1.31 -5.06 -14.56
N GLY A 142 -2.43 -4.66 -15.18
CA GLY A 142 -3.40 -5.61 -15.78
C GLY A 142 -2.76 -6.53 -16.82
N LEU A 143 -1.94 -5.99 -17.72
CA LEU A 143 -1.21 -6.77 -18.72
C LEU A 143 -0.24 -7.77 -18.09
N VAL A 144 0.55 -7.33 -17.11
CA VAL A 144 1.54 -8.16 -16.41
C VAL A 144 0.87 -9.26 -15.56
N PHE A 145 -0.36 -9.05 -15.08
CA PHE A 145 -1.14 -10.12 -14.46
C PHE A 145 -1.66 -11.16 -15.47
N ALA A 146 -1.96 -10.75 -16.71
CA ALA A 146 -2.55 -11.62 -17.73
C ALA A 146 -1.51 -12.43 -18.53
N LEU A 147 -0.35 -11.84 -18.84
CA LEU A 147 0.72 -12.47 -19.64
C LEU A 147 1.17 -13.86 -19.14
N PRO A 148 1.27 -14.14 -17.84
CA PRO A 148 1.61 -15.48 -17.34
C PRO A 148 0.64 -16.57 -17.80
N GLY A 149 -0.59 -16.21 -18.19
CA GLY A 149 -1.55 -17.12 -18.81
C GLY A 149 -1.00 -17.81 -20.06
N LEU A 150 -0.13 -17.15 -20.82
CA LEU A 150 0.52 -17.73 -22.01
C LEU A 150 1.48 -18.88 -21.65
N ALA A 151 1.98 -18.94 -20.41
CA ALA A 151 2.80 -20.06 -19.96
C ALA A 151 2.02 -21.39 -19.99
N TYR A 152 0.72 -21.37 -19.70
CA TYR A 152 -0.13 -22.57 -19.77
C TYR A 152 -0.31 -23.07 -21.21
N VAL A 153 -0.31 -22.17 -22.20
CA VAL A 153 -0.35 -22.54 -23.63
C VAL A 153 0.94 -23.25 -24.03
N LEU A 154 2.10 -22.71 -23.61
CA LEU A 154 3.40 -23.35 -23.86
C LEU A 154 3.51 -24.70 -23.14
N ALA A 155 3.00 -24.77 -21.91
CA ALA A 155 3.05 -25.96 -21.06
C ALA A 155 1.96 -26.99 -21.36
N ALA A 156 1.04 -26.74 -22.30
CA ALA A 156 -0.06 -27.66 -22.62
C ALA A 156 0.36 -29.13 -22.76
N PRO A 157 1.51 -29.50 -23.39
CA PRO A 157 1.96 -30.90 -23.46
C PRO A 157 2.29 -31.52 -22.10
N LEU A 158 2.74 -30.72 -21.13
CA LEU A 158 3.00 -31.16 -19.75
C LEU A 158 1.70 -31.38 -18.97
N LEU A 159 0.58 -30.86 -19.47
CA LEU A 159 -0.75 -30.89 -18.86
C LEU A 159 -1.71 -31.85 -19.58
N ALA A 160 -1.27 -32.45 -20.69
CA ALA A 160 -2.05 -33.35 -21.55
C ALA A 160 -2.07 -34.80 -21.02
N GLY A 161 -2.22 -34.98 -19.71
CA GLY A 161 -2.34 -36.30 -19.08
C GLY A 161 -3.73 -36.91 -19.22
N GLU A 162 -3.85 -38.19 -18.83
CA GLU A 162 -5.13 -38.88 -18.66
C GLU A 162 -6.13 -38.03 -17.83
N PRO A 163 -7.45 -38.19 -18.03
CA PRO A 163 -8.46 -37.49 -17.24
C PRO A 163 -8.15 -37.62 -15.75
N GLY A 164 -7.98 -36.47 -15.10
CA GLY A 164 -7.63 -36.39 -13.70
C GLY A 164 -8.81 -36.72 -12.80
N ARG A 165 -8.52 -36.79 -11.50
CA ARG A 165 -9.55 -36.93 -10.46
C ARG A 165 -10.62 -35.83 -10.55
N PHE A 166 -11.84 -36.16 -10.14
CA PHE A 166 -13.02 -35.26 -10.13
C PHE A 166 -13.51 -34.81 -11.52
N GLY A 167 -13.17 -35.54 -12.58
CA GLY A 167 -13.60 -35.20 -13.96
C GLY A 167 -12.89 -33.98 -14.54
N LEU A 168 -11.78 -33.54 -13.93
CA LEU A 168 -10.97 -32.43 -14.41
C LEU A 168 -9.85 -32.93 -15.35
N PRO A 169 -9.30 -32.10 -16.23
CA PRO A 169 -8.10 -32.45 -17.00
C PRO A 169 -6.95 -32.89 -16.08
N GLY A 170 -6.14 -33.86 -16.52
CA GLY A 170 -5.01 -34.37 -15.74
C GLY A 170 -4.07 -33.26 -15.26
N GLY A 171 -3.61 -33.34 -14.01
CA GLY A 171 -2.72 -32.33 -13.44
C GLY A 171 -3.39 -31.02 -13.01
N THR A 172 -4.70 -30.84 -13.22
CA THR A 172 -5.41 -29.62 -12.77
C THR A 172 -5.30 -29.42 -11.27
N VAL A 173 -5.45 -30.48 -10.47
CA VAL A 173 -5.47 -30.33 -9.02
C VAL A 173 -4.12 -29.88 -8.43
N PRO A 174 -2.96 -30.46 -8.79
CA PRO A 174 -1.68 -29.93 -8.31
C PRO A 174 -1.41 -28.48 -8.76
N LEU A 175 -1.86 -28.07 -9.96
CA LEU A 175 -1.78 -26.69 -10.43
C LEU A 175 -2.59 -25.73 -9.55
N LEU A 176 -3.86 -26.06 -9.31
CA LEU A 176 -4.77 -25.25 -8.51
C LEU A 176 -4.29 -25.18 -7.06
N ALA A 177 -3.86 -26.29 -6.48
CA ALA A 177 -3.35 -26.35 -5.13
C ALA A 177 -2.12 -25.43 -4.96
N GLY A 178 -1.13 -25.53 -5.85
CA GLY A 178 0.04 -24.66 -5.84
C GLY A 178 -0.29 -23.17 -6.10
N ALA A 179 -1.24 -22.89 -7.00
CA ALA A 179 -1.70 -21.53 -7.31
C ALA A 179 -2.36 -20.87 -6.10
N VAL A 180 -3.34 -21.55 -5.50
CA VAL A 180 -4.09 -21.05 -4.34
C VAL A 180 -3.16 -20.82 -3.15
N THR A 181 -2.27 -21.78 -2.84
CA THR A 181 -1.26 -21.60 -1.80
C THR A 181 -0.37 -20.39 -2.08
N GLY A 182 0.07 -20.21 -3.33
CA GLY A 182 0.84 -19.05 -3.77
C GLY A 182 0.08 -17.74 -3.57
N TRP A 183 -1.20 -17.66 -3.95
CA TRP A 183 -2.02 -16.45 -3.79
C TRP A 183 -2.23 -16.08 -2.32
N VAL A 184 -2.57 -17.06 -1.47
CA VAL A 184 -2.73 -16.85 -0.02
C VAL A 184 -1.45 -16.29 0.59
N TRP A 185 -0.32 -16.93 0.29
CA TRP A 185 0.97 -16.51 0.82
C TRP A 185 1.37 -15.12 0.32
N ASN A 186 1.25 -14.88 -0.99
CA ASN A 186 1.68 -13.65 -1.62
C ASN A 186 0.82 -12.44 -1.23
N GLN A 187 -0.47 -12.64 -0.94
CA GLN A 187 -1.32 -11.58 -0.39
C GLN A 187 -0.87 -11.17 1.01
N ALA A 188 -0.64 -12.15 1.90
CA ALA A 188 -0.13 -11.88 3.25
C ALA A 188 1.27 -11.24 3.21
N LEU A 189 2.16 -11.72 2.34
CA LEU A 189 3.50 -11.18 2.15
C LEU A 189 3.47 -9.75 1.60
N SER A 190 2.63 -9.49 0.59
CA SER A 190 2.48 -8.16 -0.02
C SER A 190 2.01 -7.15 1.01
N HIS A 191 0.99 -7.50 1.82
CA HIS A 191 0.54 -6.65 2.92
C HIS A 191 1.70 -6.29 3.84
N ARG A 192 2.42 -7.29 4.36
CA ARG A 192 3.54 -7.07 5.28
C ARG A 192 4.62 -6.17 4.69
N ALA A 193 4.96 -6.38 3.42
CA ALA A 193 5.97 -5.57 2.74
C ALA A 193 5.48 -4.12 2.51
N TYR A 194 4.22 -3.94 2.10
CA TYR A 194 3.62 -2.60 1.98
C TYR A 194 3.48 -1.88 3.32
N THR A 195 3.25 -2.60 4.44
CA THR A 195 3.26 -1.98 5.77
C THR A 195 4.62 -1.38 6.08
N TRP A 196 5.71 -2.10 5.80
CA TRP A 196 7.06 -1.57 5.97
C TRP A 196 7.35 -0.38 5.05
N LEU A 197 6.90 -0.44 3.79
CA LEU A 197 7.03 0.68 2.85
C LEU A 197 6.24 1.91 3.32
N GLY A 198 5.04 1.70 3.89
CA GLY A 198 4.22 2.77 4.48
C GLY A 198 4.87 3.41 5.71
N LEU A 199 5.67 2.66 6.46
CA LEU A 199 6.51 3.17 7.55
C LEU A 199 7.82 3.82 7.06
N GLY A 200 8.08 3.86 5.75
CA GLY A 200 9.31 4.39 5.17
C GLY A 200 10.53 3.46 5.24
N ASP A 201 10.40 2.25 5.79
CA ASP A 201 11.50 1.29 5.97
C ASP A 201 11.60 0.34 4.76
N ARG A 202 12.14 0.87 3.65
CA ARG A 202 12.41 0.07 2.44
C ARG A 202 13.33 -1.13 2.70
N PRO A 203 14.41 -1.03 3.48
CA PRO A 203 15.24 -2.19 3.82
C PRO A 203 14.47 -3.30 4.53
N ALA A 204 13.57 -2.98 5.47
CA ALA A 204 12.75 -3.99 6.15
C ALA A 204 11.73 -4.64 5.22
N ALA A 205 11.13 -3.87 4.30
CA ALA A 205 10.28 -4.43 3.25
C ALA A 205 11.04 -5.43 2.38
N ALA A 206 12.25 -5.07 1.93
CA ALA A 206 13.11 -5.95 1.15
C ALA A 206 13.52 -7.22 1.92
N ARG A 207 13.82 -7.12 3.23
CA ARG A 207 14.10 -8.30 4.07
C ARG A 207 12.88 -9.21 4.22
N ALA A 208 11.70 -8.64 4.41
CA ALA A 208 10.45 -9.41 4.48
C ALA A 208 10.20 -10.17 3.17
N LEU A 209 10.46 -9.55 2.03
CA LEU A 209 10.38 -10.18 0.71
C LEU A 209 11.46 -11.24 0.49
N LEU A 210 12.72 -10.97 0.89
CA LEU A 210 13.84 -11.91 0.77
C LEU A 210 13.60 -13.22 1.50
N THR A 211 12.95 -13.19 2.67
CA THR A 211 12.66 -14.40 3.44
C THR A 211 11.29 -14.98 3.09
N GLY A 212 10.30 -14.12 2.85
CA GLY A 212 8.93 -14.54 2.59
C GLY A 212 8.73 -15.12 1.19
N ALA A 213 9.35 -14.57 0.15
CA ALA A 213 9.11 -15.01 -1.22
C ALA A 213 9.62 -16.45 -1.47
N PRO A 214 10.86 -16.84 -1.04
CA PRO A 214 11.31 -18.23 -1.17
C PRO A 214 10.46 -19.20 -0.34
N ALA A 215 10.07 -18.82 0.88
CA ALA A 215 9.22 -19.67 1.73
C ALA A 215 7.85 -19.94 1.08
N GLY A 216 7.26 -18.92 0.45
CA GLY A 216 6.01 -19.06 -0.31
C GLY A 216 6.16 -19.96 -1.54
N ALA A 217 7.25 -19.79 -2.30
CA ALA A 217 7.55 -20.65 -3.44
C ALA A 217 7.71 -22.12 -3.04
N LEU A 218 8.42 -22.38 -1.93
CA LEU A 218 8.60 -23.72 -1.36
C LEU A 218 7.27 -24.31 -0.88
N ALA A 219 6.44 -23.53 -0.18
CA ALA A 219 5.13 -23.98 0.30
C ALA A 219 4.20 -24.35 -0.87
N GLY A 220 4.11 -23.49 -1.90
CA GLY A 220 3.32 -23.76 -3.10
C GLY A 220 3.81 -25.00 -3.87
N THR A 221 5.13 -25.14 -3.99
CA THR A 221 5.77 -26.32 -4.60
C THR A 221 5.44 -27.59 -3.83
N ALA A 222 5.62 -27.57 -2.49
CA ALA A 222 5.36 -28.72 -1.64
C ALA A 222 3.88 -29.15 -1.71
N VAL A 223 2.95 -28.20 -1.67
CA VAL A 223 1.51 -28.48 -1.81
C VAL A 223 1.18 -29.04 -3.20
N ALA A 224 1.79 -28.52 -4.27
CA ALA A 224 1.58 -29.05 -5.61
C ALA A 224 2.04 -30.51 -5.73
N PHE A 225 3.23 -30.83 -5.23
CA PHE A 225 3.73 -32.22 -5.23
C PHE A 225 2.93 -33.13 -4.30
N ALA A 226 2.51 -32.66 -3.13
CA ALA A 226 1.66 -33.42 -2.22
C ALA A 226 0.27 -33.71 -2.81
N ALA A 227 -0.23 -32.81 -3.66
CA ALA A 227 -1.48 -32.97 -4.37
C ALA A 227 -1.36 -33.87 -5.60
N ALA A 228 -0.17 -34.07 -6.17
CA ALA A 228 -0.01 -34.79 -7.44
C ALA A 228 -0.31 -36.29 -7.30
N ALA A 229 -1.10 -36.83 -8.22
CA ALA A 229 -1.31 -38.28 -8.36
C ALA A 229 -0.19 -38.94 -9.19
N PRO A 230 -0.06 -40.28 -9.20
CA PRO A 230 0.86 -40.98 -10.11
C PRO A 230 0.62 -40.56 -11.57
N GLY A 231 1.68 -40.17 -12.28
CA GLY A 231 1.61 -39.64 -13.65
C GLY A 231 1.46 -38.11 -13.75
N GLU A 232 1.17 -37.39 -12.66
CA GLU A 232 1.00 -35.93 -12.66
C GLU A 232 2.28 -35.15 -12.31
N ALA A 233 3.43 -35.82 -12.27
CA ALA A 233 4.71 -35.18 -11.96
C ALA A 233 5.08 -34.00 -12.88
N PRO A 234 4.83 -34.04 -14.21
CA PRO A 234 5.07 -32.88 -15.08
C PRO A 234 4.21 -31.65 -14.71
N ALA A 235 2.95 -31.86 -14.33
CA ALA A 235 2.06 -30.79 -13.89
C ALA A 235 2.51 -30.20 -12.53
N ALA A 236 2.96 -31.05 -11.61
CA ALA A 236 3.54 -30.60 -10.34
C ALA A 236 4.84 -29.80 -10.53
N LEU A 237 5.70 -30.21 -11.48
CA LEU A 237 6.91 -29.47 -11.84
C LEU A 237 6.58 -28.10 -12.45
N PHE A 238 5.58 -28.04 -13.33
CA PHE A 238 5.11 -26.75 -13.86
C PHE A 238 4.52 -25.87 -12.75
N ALA A 239 3.74 -26.45 -11.82
CA ALA A 239 3.22 -25.75 -10.65
C ALA A 239 4.35 -25.20 -9.75
N ALA A 240 5.45 -25.94 -9.59
CA ALA A 240 6.63 -25.46 -8.88
C ALA A 240 7.26 -24.23 -9.56
N GLY A 241 7.40 -24.26 -10.89
CA GLY A 241 7.82 -23.10 -11.69
C GLY A 241 6.88 -21.91 -11.54
N GLN A 242 5.56 -22.16 -11.55
CA GLN A 242 4.53 -21.15 -11.28
C GLN A 242 4.67 -20.55 -9.88
N SER A 243 4.90 -21.35 -8.84
CA SER A 243 5.09 -20.85 -7.47
C SER A 243 6.34 -19.97 -7.36
N LEU A 244 7.44 -20.36 -8.02
CA LEU A 244 8.66 -19.55 -8.07
C LEU A 244 8.45 -18.24 -8.84
N TYR A 245 7.75 -18.30 -9.98
CA TYR A 245 7.34 -17.11 -10.73
C TYR A 245 6.49 -16.17 -9.87
N LEU A 246 5.45 -16.67 -9.21
CA LEU A 246 4.54 -15.86 -8.39
C LEU A 246 5.29 -15.16 -7.23
N ALA A 247 6.27 -15.86 -6.63
CA ALA A 247 7.16 -15.26 -5.63
C ALA A 247 8.01 -14.12 -6.21
N ALA A 248 8.65 -14.33 -7.37
CA ALA A 248 9.44 -13.30 -8.04
C ALA A 248 8.60 -12.10 -8.51
N ALA A 249 7.41 -12.36 -9.06
CA ALA A 249 6.46 -11.34 -9.47
C ALA A 249 5.99 -10.51 -8.28
N THR A 250 5.71 -11.14 -7.14
CA THR A 250 5.33 -10.43 -5.90
C THR A 250 6.40 -9.44 -5.47
N VAL A 251 7.67 -9.84 -5.50
CA VAL A 251 8.81 -8.95 -5.19
C VAL A 251 8.83 -7.75 -6.13
N LEU A 252 8.78 -7.99 -7.44
CA LEU A 252 8.87 -6.92 -8.44
C LEU A 252 7.68 -5.98 -8.37
N LEU A 253 6.47 -6.50 -8.18
CA LEU A 253 5.23 -5.72 -8.10
C LEU A 253 5.12 -4.89 -6.82
N VAL A 254 5.58 -5.42 -5.68
CA VAL A 254 5.60 -4.67 -4.40
C VAL A 254 6.61 -3.52 -4.45
N LEU A 255 7.73 -3.71 -5.15
CA LEU A 255 8.78 -2.70 -5.27
C LEU A 255 8.62 -1.78 -6.49
N GLY A 256 7.46 -1.79 -7.15
CA GLY A 256 7.14 -0.89 -8.27
C GLY A 256 8.01 -1.12 -9.51
N ARG A 257 8.31 -2.38 -9.84
CA ARG A 257 9.15 -2.80 -10.97
C ARG A 257 8.33 -3.51 -12.05
N GLU A 258 7.14 -3.00 -12.35
CA GLU A 258 6.20 -3.56 -13.35
C GLU A 258 6.84 -3.67 -14.74
N ARG A 259 7.63 -2.66 -15.14
CA ARG A 259 8.32 -2.65 -16.44
C ARG A 259 9.37 -3.76 -16.54
N ALA A 260 10.08 -4.02 -15.44
CA ALA A 260 11.08 -5.08 -15.39
C ALA A 260 10.39 -6.46 -15.49
N LEU A 261 9.26 -6.62 -14.80
CA LEU A 261 8.45 -7.83 -14.90
C LEU A 261 7.87 -8.02 -16.31
N LEU A 262 7.38 -6.96 -16.96
CA LEU A 262 6.95 -7.03 -18.36
C LEU A 262 8.09 -7.53 -19.26
N CYS A 263 9.29 -6.97 -19.11
CA CYS A 263 10.46 -7.40 -19.89
C CYS A 263 10.80 -8.88 -19.65
N ALA A 264 10.71 -9.35 -18.41
CA ALA A 264 10.92 -10.76 -18.09
C ALA A 264 9.86 -11.68 -18.68
N LEU A 265 8.63 -11.18 -18.88
CA LEU A 265 7.51 -11.96 -19.45
C LEU A 265 7.46 -11.93 -20.97
N LEU A 266 8.22 -11.06 -21.65
CA LEU A 266 8.26 -10.98 -23.12
C LEU A 266 8.49 -12.32 -23.83
N PRO A 267 9.36 -13.24 -23.35
CA PRO A 267 9.52 -14.55 -23.98
C PRO A 267 8.20 -15.34 -24.10
N LEU A 268 7.25 -15.14 -23.19
CA LEU A 268 5.95 -15.82 -23.25
C LEU A 268 5.10 -15.39 -24.45
N ALA A 269 5.37 -14.23 -25.08
CA ALA A 269 4.72 -13.85 -26.33
C ALA A 269 5.04 -14.83 -27.47
N GLY A 270 6.11 -15.62 -27.36
CA GLY A 270 6.40 -16.75 -28.23
C GLY A 270 5.37 -17.88 -28.18
N ALA A 271 4.38 -17.81 -27.29
CA ALA A 271 3.20 -18.69 -27.29
C ALA A 271 2.18 -18.35 -28.37
N LEU A 272 2.18 -17.12 -28.91
CA LEU A 272 1.18 -16.68 -29.89
C LEU A 272 1.12 -17.55 -31.16
N PRO A 273 2.26 -17.98 -31.74
CA PRO A 273 2.23 -18.92 -32.86
C PRO A 273 1.64 -20.28 -32.50
N ALA A 274 1.67 -20.70 -31.21
CA ALA A 274 1.15 -21.98 -30.75
C ALA A 274 -0.37 -22.13 -30.93
N PHE A 275 -1.09 -21.01 -31.10
CA PHE A 275 -2.52 -21.03 -31.42
C PHE A 275 -2.82 -21.47 -32.86
N ARG A 276 -1.81 -21.52 -33.74
CA ARG A 276 -1.96 -21.87 -35.15
C ARG A 276 -1.04 -23.00 -35.60
N TRP A 277 0.13 -23.13 -34.99
CA TRP A 277 1.15 -24.11 -35.34
C TRP A 277 1.64 -24.85 -34.12
N ASP A 278 1.96 -26.14 -34.26
CA ASP A 278 2.58 -26.86 -33.15
C ASP A 278 4.05 -26.46 -32.99
N LEU A 279 4.42 -26.00 -31.79
CA LEU A 279 5.77 -25.58 -31.47
C LEU A 279 6.60 -26.76 -30.96
N PRO A 280 7.88 -26.89 -31.38
CA PRO A 280 8.77 -27.92 -30.87
C PRO A 280 8.91 -27.86 -29.33
N GLY A 281 8.92 -29.02 -28.68
CA GLY A 281 9.06 -29.15 -27.22
C GLY A 281 10.24 -28.37 -26.62
N PRO A 282 11.46 -28.44 -27.19
CA PRO A 282 12.62 -27.69 -26.70
C PRO A 282 12.41 -26.18 -26.73
N LEU A 283 11.73 -25.66 -27.77
CA LEU A 283 11.42 -24.23 -27.89
C LEU A 283 10.44 -23.79 -26.81
N ARG A 284 9.36 -24.56 -26.58
CA ARG A 284 8.40 -24.30 -25.50
C ARG A 284 9.08 -24.24 -24.13
N ALA A 285 9.94 -25.22 -23.85
CA ALA A 285 10.72 -25.28 -22.60
C ALA A 285 11.68 -24.10 -22.46
N ALA A 286 12.41 -23.74 -23.53
CA ALA A 286 13.33 -22.60 -23.52
C ALA A 286 12.62 -21.27 -23.23
N LEU A 287 11.44 -21.03 -23.83
CA LEU A 287 10.65 -19.82 -23.58
C LEU A 287 10.15 -19.73 -22.13
N LEU A 288 9.65 -20.85 -21.58
CA LEU A 288 9.22 -20.93 -20.18
C LEU A 288 10.39 -20.66 -19.21
N LEU A 289 11.52 -21.33 -19.43
CA LEU A 289 12.71 -21.17 -18.59
C LEU A 289 13.30 -19.76 -18.72
N ALA A 290 13.34 -19.17 -19.91
CA ALA A 290 13.80 -17.81 -20.11
C ALA A 290 12.96 -16.80 -19.31
N ALA A 291 11.64 -16.90 -19.36
CA ALA A 291 10.76 -16.00 -18.60
C ALA A 291 10.90 -16.18 -17.08
N LEU A 292 10.94 -17.44 -16.62
CA LEU A 292 11.11 -17.76 -15.20
C LEU A 292 12.46 -17.27 -14.66
N THR A 293 13.56 -17.59 -15.36
CA THR A 293 14.91 -17.19 -14.96
C THR A 293 15.07 -15.68 -14.97
N ALA A 294 14.58 -14.98 -15.99
CA ALA A 294 14.59 -13.51 -16.03
C ALA A 294 13.84 -12.91 -14.85
N SER A 295 12.64 -13.44 -14.52
CA SER A 295 11.84 -12.98 -13.38
C SER A 295 12.58 -13.14 -12.05
N VAL A 296 13.16 -14.32 -11.81
CA VAL A 296 13.90 -14.64 -10.58
C VAL A 296 15.17 -13.78 -10.47
N VAL A 297 15.94 -13.65 -11.55
CA VAL A 297 17.17 -12.84 -11.57
C VAL A 297 16.85 -11.38 -11.28
N LEU A 298 15.85 -10.79 -11.94
CA LEU A 298 15.46 -9.40 -11.69
C LEU A 298 14.96 -9.19 -10.26
N ALA A 299 14.16 -10.12 -9.72
CA ALA A 299 13.72 -10.07 -8.33
C ALA A 299 14.91 -10.10 -7.36
N ALA A 300 15.87 -11.00 -7.58
CA ALA A 300 17.09 -11.09 -6.77
C ALA A 300 17.93 -9.81 -6.86
N LEU A 301 18.11 -9.24 -8.06
CA LEU A 301 18.84 -7.99 -8.28
C LEU A 301 18.21 -6.81 -7.54
N VAL A 302 16.89 -6.70 -7.56
CA VAL A 302 16.16 -5.61 -6.87
C VAL A 302 16.22 -5.78 -5.34
N LEU A 303 16.32 -7.01 -4.83
CA LEU A 303 16.42 -7.29 -3.40
C LEU A 303 17.84 -7.16 -2.83
N ARG A 304 18.89 -7.15 -3.66
CA ARG A 304 20.30 -7.04 -3.22
C ARG A 304 20.57 -5.95 -2.18
N PRO A 305 20.05 -4.71 -2.31
CA PRO A 305 20.30 -3.66 -1.32
C PRO A 305 19.72 -3.98 0.06
N GLY A 306 18.63 -4.76 0.13
CA GLY A 306 17.95 -5.15 1.36
C GLY A 306 18.65 -6.24 2.17
N ALA A 307 19.64 -6.92 1.58
CA ALA A 307 20.43 -7.94 2.27
C ALA A 307 21.43 -7.35 3.29
N ARG A 308 21.72 -6.04 3.21
CA ARG A 308 22.57 -5.35 4.19
C ARG A 308 21.81 -5.22 5.52
N ARG A 309 22.41 -5.67 6.62
CA ARG A 309 21.85 -5.50 7.97
C ARG A 309 21.74 -4.00 8.26
N GLY A 310 20.52 -3.51 8.44
CA GLY A 310 20.27 -2.19 9.01
C GLY A 310 20.41 -2.24 10.52
N ALA A 311 20.56 -1.06 11.16
CA ALA A 311 20.47 -0.93 12.61
C ALA A 311 19.18 -1.58 13.14
N ALA A 312 19.21 -2.11 14.37
CA ALA A 312 18.05 -2.74 15.00
C ALA A 312 16.86 -1.76 15.01
N GLY A 313 15.90 -1.99 14.10
CA GLY A 313 14.71 -1.17 13.96
C GLY A 313 13.66 -1.51 15.02
N ARG A 314 12.76 -0.55 15.27
CA ARG A 314 11.55 -0.72 16.08
C ARG A 314 10.80 -2.01 15.67
N GLY A 315 10.14 -2.65 16.65
CA GLY A 315 9.39 -3.89 16.44
C GLY A 315 8.50 -3.84 15.20
N GLY A 316 8.62 -4.84 14.32
CA GLY A 316 7.90 -4.86 13.05
C GLY A 316 6.40 -5.08 13.21
N PRO A 317 5.62 -4.88 12.13
CA PRO A 317 4.18 -5.11 12.16
C PRO A 317 3.88 -6.56 12.57
N PRO A 318 2.87 -6.77 13.44
CA PRO A 318 2.55 -8.09 13.97
C PRO A 318 2.24 -9.05 12.82
N ARG A 319 2.80 -10.26 12.86
CA ARG A 319 2.62 -11.25 11.78
C ARG A 319 1.14 -11.58 11.56
N ALA A 320 0.37 -11.65 12.64
CA ALA A 320 -1.06 -11.92 12.60
C ALA A 320 -1.87 -10.87 11.80
N ALA A 321 -1.40 -9.62 11.69
CA ALA A 321 -2.10 -8.59 10.90
C ALA A 321 -2.14 -8.91 9.40
N SER A 322 -1.30 -9.82 8.92
CA SER A 322 -1.29 -10.24 7.50
C SER A 322 -2.23 -11.42 7.22
N LEU A 323 -2.73 -12.10 8.25
CA LEU A 323 -3.61 -13.26 8.10
C LEU A 323 -4.90 -12.93 7.34
N PRO A 324 -5.64 -11.84 7.64
CA PRO A 324 -6.87 -11.51 6.91
C PRO A 324 -6.64 -11.30 5.41
N TYR A 325 -5.47 -10.79 5.01
CA TYR A 325 -5.09 -10.59 3.62
C TYR A 325 -4.85 -11.91 2.90
N GLY A 326 -4.20 -12.87 3.55
CA GLY A 326 -4.07 -14.23 3.01
C GLY A 326 -5.43 -14.92 2.86
N LEU A 327 -6.32 -14.78 3.86
CA LEU A 327 -7.68 -15.31 3.81
C LEU A 327 -8.54 -14.66 2.72
N PHE A 328 -8.41 -13.35 2.53
CA PHE A 328 -9.03 -12.66 1.40
C PHE A 328 -8.50 -13.19 0.07
N GLY A 329 -7.19 -13.40 -0.05
CA GLY A 329 -6.55 -14.04 -1.20
C GLY A 329 -7.10 -15.44 -1.50
N LEU A 330 -7.35 -16.23 -0.45
CA LEU A 330 -7.97 -17.55 -0.58
C LEU A 330 -9.38 -17.45 -1.17
N GLY A 331 -10.26 -16.66 -0.53
CA GLY A 331 -11.65 -16.54 -0.96
C GLY A 331 -11.78 -15.94 -2.36
N SER A 332 -11.08 -14.84 -2.63
CA SER A 332 -11.08 -14.21 -3.95
C SER A 332 -10.49 -15.10 -5.04
N GLY A 333 -9.38 -15.81 -4.75
CA GLY A 333 -8.76 -16.74 -5.67
C GLY A 333 -9.68 -17.92 -6.03
N LEU A 334 -10.36 -18.51 -5.04
CA LEU A 334 -11.33 -19.59 -5.28
C LEU A 334 -12.51 -19.12 -6.14
N LEU A 335 -13.04 -17.92 -5.89
CA LEU A 335 -14.11 -17.34 -6.71
C LEU A 335 -13.68 -17.13 -8.18
N VAL A 336 -12.43 -16.67 -8.40
CA VAL A 336 -11.87 -16.52 -9.76
C VAL A 336 -11.69 -17.87 -10.43
N LEU A 337 -11.21 -18.89 -9.70
CA LEU A 337 -11.07 -20.24 -10.23
C LEU A 337 -12.42 -20.84 -10.62
N GLN A 338 -13.44 -20.65 -9.79
CA GLN A 338 -14.81 -21.07 -10.08
C GLN A 338 -15.36 -20.34 -11.31
N ALA A 339 -15.06 -19.05 -11.47
CA ALA A 339 -15.38 -18.31 -12.71
C ALA A 339 -14.62 -18.84 -13.94
N GLY A 340 -13.50 -19.54 -13.76
CA GLY A 340 -12.77 -20.22 -14.82
C GLY A 340 -13.32 -21.60 -15.19
N ILE A 341 -14.11 -22.22 -14.31
CA ILE A 341 -14.87 -23.45 -14.60
C ILE A 341 -16.11 -23.00 -15.39
N GLY A 342 -16.01 -23.00 -16.72
CA GLY A 342 -17.10 -22.67 -17.64
C GLY A 342 -17.61 -23.90 -18.38
N ASP A 343 -18.79 -23.78 -19.01
CA ASP A 343 -19.40 -24.86 -19.81
C ASP A 343 -18.48 -25.31 -20.97
N THR A 344 -17.60 -24.41 -21.41
CA THR A 344 -16.54 -24.69 -22.37
C THR A 344 -15.22 -24.09 -21.87
N LEU A 345 -14.10 -24.70 -22.28
CA LEU A 345 -12.74 -24.20 -21.99
C LEU A 345 -12.55 -22.75 -22.48
N VAL A 346 -13.15 -22.39 -23.62
CA VAL A 346 -13.07 -21.04 -24.19
C VAL A 346 -13.81 -20.02 -23.33
N SER A 347 -15.03 -20.34 -22.88
CA SER A 347 -15.81 -19.47 -22.00
C SER A 347 -15.15 -19.28 -20.64
N GLY A 348 -14.64 -20.37 -20.05
CA GLY A 348 -13.90 -20.34 -18.79
C GLY A 348 -12.62 -19.51 -18.87
N ALA A 349 -11.78 -19.77 -19.89
CA ALA A 349 -10.55 -19.02 -20.10
C ALA A 349 -10.82 -17.54 -20.40
N GLY A 350 -11.84 -17.24 -21.21
CA GLY A 350 -12.25 -15.86 -21.51
C GLY A 350 -12.66 -15.07 -20.26
N ALA A 351 -13.41 -15.69 -19.34
CA ALA A 351 -13.79 -15.07 -18.07
C ALA A 351 -12.57 -14.76 -17.18
N VAL A 352 -11.62 -15.70 -17.06
CA VAL A 352 -10.39 -15.48 -16.27
C VAL A 352 -9.52 -14.40 -16.91
N ILE A 353 -9.38 -14.38 -18.23
CA ILE A 353 -8.66 -13.34 -18.96
C ILE A 353 -9.30 -11.96 -18.72
N ALA A 354 -10.63 -11.87 -18.84
CA ALA A 354 -11.36 -10.62 -18.62
C ALA A 354 -11.20 -10.13 -17.17
N LEU A 355 -11.37 -11.00 -16.17
CA LEU A 355 -11.14 -10.67 -14.76
C LEU A 355 -9.70 -10.18 -14.54
N THR A 356 -8.73 -10.90 -15.05
CA THR A 356 -7.30 -10.58 -14.86
C THR A 356 -6.92 -9.26 -15.51
N LEU A 357 -7.31 -9.02 -16.77
CA LEU A 357 -7.05 -7.76 -17.46
C LEU A 357 -7.78 -6.58 -16.81
N SER A 358 -8.99 -6.80 -16.29
CA SER A 358 -9.78 -5.77 -15.59
C SER A 358 -9.14 -5.30 -14.28
N MET A 359 -8.18 -6.05 -13.71
CA MET A 359 -7.47 -5.65 -12.48
C MET A 359 -6.74 -4.31 -12.63
N GLY A 360 -6.24 -4.00 -13.82
CA GLY A 360 -5.61 -2.70 -14.09
C GLY A 360 -6.61 -1.55 -13.98
N PRO A 361 -7.67 -1.52 -14.81
CA PRO A 361 -8.75 -0.55 -14.67
C PRO A 361 -9.38 -0.51 -13.27
N ALA A 362 -9.52 -1.65 -12.59
CA ALA A 362 -10.00 -1.73 -11.21
C ALA A 362 -9.15 -0.91 -10.24
N GLU A 363 -7.83 -1.05 -10.31
CA GLU A 363 -6.86 -0.29 -9.51
C GLU A 363 -6.94 1.22 -9.81
N TRP A 364 -7.05 1.59 -11.08
CA TRP A 364 -7.23 3.00 -11.46
C TRP A 364 -8.51 3.61 -10.87
N LEU A 365 -9.63 2.87 -10.92
CA LEU A 365 -10.91 3.29 -10.34
C LEU A 365 -10.87 3.34 -8.81
N LEU A 366 -10.12 2.44 -8.17
CA LEU A 366 -9.83 2.49 -6.73
C LEU A 366 -9.11 3.78 -6.33
N HIS A 367 -8.05 4.14 -7.06
CA HIS A 367 -7.33 5.39 -6.82
C HIS A 367 -8.22 6.61 -7.06
N ARG A 368 -9.05 6.58 -8.12
CA ARG A 368 -10.02 7.64 -8.40
C ARG A 368 -11.06 7.79 -7.29
N PHE A 369 -11.58 6.69 -6.77
CA PHE A 369 -12.51 6.69 -5.64
C PHE A 369 -11.87 7.30 -4.39
N ARG A 370 -10.66 6.87 -4.04
CA ARG A 370 -9.94 7.37 -2.85
C ARG A 370 -9.60 8.85 -2.99
N GLY A 371 -9.01 9.26 -4.12
CA GLY A 371 -8.70 10.66 -4.40
C GLY A 371 -9.95 11.55 -4.39
N GLY A 372 -11.02 11.13 -5.06
CA GLY A 372 -12.28 11.87 -5.09
C GLY A 372 -12.95 11.98 -3.72
N SER A 373 -12.88 10.93 -2.89
CA SER A 373 -13.42 10.95 -1.53
C SER A 373 -12.64 11.92 -0.62
N LEU A 374 -11.30 11.94 -0.73
CA LEU A 374 -10.46 12.89 0.01
C LEU A 374 -10.70 14.34 -0.42
N THR A 375 -10.82 14.61 -1.72
CA THR A 375 -11.17 15.95 -2.22
C THR A 375 -12.50 16.40 -1.62
N ARG A 376 -13.51 15.52 -1.62
CA ARG A 376 -14.85 15.83 -1.10
C ARG A 376 -14.88 16.00 0.41
N LEU A 377 -14.05 15.27 1.15
CA LEU A 377 -13.88 15.46 2.59
C LEU A 377 -13.35 16.86 2.91
N ARG A 378 -12.52 17.45 2.03
CA ARG A 378 -11.95 18.80 2.19
C ARG A 378 -12.90 19.91 1.75
N THR A 379 -13.84 19.64 0.84
CA THR A 379 -14.71 20.68 0.24
C THR A 379 -16.12 20.71 0.80
N LEU A 380 -16.63 19.59 1.33
CA LEU A 380 -18.02 19.49 1.79
C LEU A 380 -18.09 19.73 3.30
N THR A 381 -19.05 20.55 3.72
CA THR A 381 -19.19 21.00 5.12
C THR A 381 -20.18 20.14 5.92
N THR A 382 -21.07 19.39 5.26
CA THR A 382 -22.05 18.54 5.94
C THR A 382 -21.83 17.05 5.72
N ALA A 383 -22.11 16.25 6.75
CA ALA A 383 -22.02 14.79 6.64
C ALA A 383 -22.95 14.24 5.55
N ARG A 384 -24.19 14.76 5.43
CA ARG A 384 -25.17 14.26 4.46
C ARG A 384 -24.71 14.47 3.02
N GLU A 385 -24.14 15.63 2.70
CA GLU A 385 -23.58 15.91 1.37
C GLU A 385 -22.39 15.01 1.07
N PHE A 386 -21.49 14.84 2.06
CA PHE A 386 -20.37 13.90 1.93
C PHE A 386 -20.86 12.49 1.63
N ARG A 387 -21.87 11.99 2.36
CA ARG A 387 -22.44 10.66 2.13
C ARG A 387 -22.96 10.50 0.70
N ARG A 388 -23.81 11.43 0.25
CA ARG A 388 -24.39 11.39 -1.11
C ARG A 388 -23.31 11.44 -2.18
N ALA A 389 -22.30 12.29 -1.99
CA ALA A 389 -21.21 12.40 -2.91
C ALA A 389 -20.42 11.09 -2.96
N VAL A 390 -19.87 10.60 -1.84
CA VAL A 390 -19.06 9.37 -1.80
C VAL A 390 -19.83 8.17 -2.39
N THR A 391 -21.11 8.01 -2.05
CA THR A 391 -21.97 6.98 -2.67
C THR A 391 -22.09 7.16 -4.19
N GLY A 392 -22.27 8.39 -4.68
CA GLY A 392 -22.27 8.67 -6.12
C GLY A 392 -20.96 8.29 -6.81
N THR A 393 -19.80 8.58 -6.20
CA THR A 393 -18.50 8.15 -6.75
C THR A 393 -18.34 6.64 -6.69
N LEU A 394 -18.82 5.99 -5.62
CA LEU A 394 -18.81 4.53 -5.51
C LEU A 394 -19.58 3.88 -6.66
N VAL A 395 -20.81 4.34 -6.90
CA VAL A 395 -21.67 3.84 -7.98
C VAL A 395 -21.04 4.08 -9.35
N LEU A 396 -20.47 5.28 -9.58
CA LEU A 396 -19.79 5.60 -10.84
C LEU A 396 -18.55 4.73 -11.07
N CYS A 397 -17.74 4.50 -10.03
CA CYS A 397 -16.54 3.67 -10.15
C CYS A 397 -16.89 2.20 -10.33
N LEU A 398 -17.86 1.68 -9.59
CA LEU A 398 -18.34 0.30 -9.75
C LEU A 398 -18.96 0.12 -11.14
N GLY A 399 -19.84 1.02 -11.58
CA GLY A 399 -20.43 0.99 -12.92
C GLY A 399 -19.37 1.05 -14.02
N GLY A 400 -18.37 1.93 -13.87
CA GLY A 400 -17.23 2.00 -14.79
C GLY A 400 -16.43 0.68 -14.85
N TYR A 401 -16.17 0.07 -13.69
CA TYR A 401 -15.48 -1.23 -13.62
C TYR A 401 -16.27 -2.35 -14.30
N LEU A 402 -17.57 -2.44 -14.03
CA LEU A 402 -18.44 -3.46 -14.64
C LEU A 402 -18.55 -3.27 -16.16
N THR A 403 -18.64 -2.04 -16.65
CA THR A 403 -18.61 -1.75 -18.10
C THR A 403 -17.31 -2.22 -18.75
N VAL A 404 -16.16 -2.01 -18.09
CA VAL A 404 -14.87 -2.53 -18.57
C VAL A 404 -14.87 -4.05 -18.59
N LEU A 405 -15.38 -4.69 -17.53
CA LEU A 405 -15.43 -6.15 -17.44
C LEU A 405 -16.33 -6.77 -18.54
N VAL A 406 -17.50 -6.17 -18.81
CA VAL A 406 -18.36 -6.56 -19.95
C VAL A 406 -17.58 -6.40 -21.27
N SER A 407 -16.97 -5.24 -21.48
CA SER A 407 -16.24 -4.94 -22.72
C SER A 407 -15.10 -5.92 -22.97
N LEU A 408 -14.32 -6.26 -21.94
CA LEU A 408 -13.25 -7.25 -22.03
C LEU A 408 -13.77 -8.66 -22.28
N THR A 409 -14.91 -9.03 -21.67
CA THR A 409 -15.55 -10.33 -21.90
C THR A 409 -15.99 -10.46 -23.36
N LEU A 410 -16.67 -9.44 -23.89
CA LEU A 410 -17.11 -9.41 -25.29
C LEU A 410 -15.91 -9.40 -26.26
N ALA A 411 -14.86 -8.64 -25.95
CA ALA A 411 -13.64 -8.62 -26.75
C ALA A 411 -12.95 -9.99 -26.77
N ALA A 412 -12.90 -10.70 -25.63
CA ALA A 412 -12.36 -12.06 -25.56
C ALA A 412 -13.18 -13.04 -26.40
N THR A 413 -14.52 -12.95 -26.37
CA THR A 413 -15.40 -13.75 -27.24
C THR A 413 -15.16 -13.46 -28.71
N LEU A 414 -15.05 -12.19 -29.11
CA LEU A 414 -14.82 -11.79 -30.50
C LEU A 414 -13.43 -12.20 -31.01
N ALA A 415 -12.41 -12.19 -30.13
CA ALA A 415 -11.05 -12.59 -30.48
C ALA A 415 -10.90 -14.10 -30.72
N TRP A 416 -11.85 -14.91 -30.24
CA TRP A 416 -11.78 -16.37 -30.31
C TRP A 416 -12.72 -16.92 -31.40
N PRO A 417 -12.19 -17.40 -32.55
CA PRO A 417 -13.02 -17.88 -33.65
C PRO A 417 -13.95 -19.02 -33.22
N GLY A 418 -15.24 -18.89 -33.52
CA GLY A 418 -16.25 -19.90 -33.20
C GLY A 418 -16.69 -19.94 -31.73
N ALA A 419 -16.25 -18.99 -30.90
CA ALA A 419 -16.76 -18.88 -29.54
C ALA A 419 -18.26 -18.52 -29.52
N ALA A 420 -19.03 -19.24 -28.72
CA ALA A 420 -20.42 -18.89 -28.46
C ALA A 420 -20.49 -17.57 -27.66
N TRP A 421 -21.52 -16.77 -27.92
CA TRP A 421 -21.81 -15.59 -27.11
C TRP A 421 -22.05 -15.98 -25.64
N PRO A 422 -21.55 -15.19 -24.68
CA PRO A 422 -21.79 -15.47 -23.27
C PRO A 422 -23.29 -15.42 -22.96
N THR A 423 -23.79 -16.44 -22.29
CA THR A 423 -25.19 -16.46 -21.84
C THR A 423 -25.43 -15.34 -20.82
N ALA A 424 -26.65 -14.82 -20.76
CA ALA A 424 -27.00 -13.75 -19.81
C ALA A 424 -26.72 -14.16 -18.36
N ALA A 425 -26.99 -15.43 -18.01
CA ALA A 425 -26.69 -15.98 -16.68
C ALA A 425 -25.19 -15.97 -16.39
N ARG A 426 -24.35 -16.41 -17.34
CA ARG A 426 -22.88 -16.44 -17.17
C ARG A 426 -22.32 -15.03 -17.03
N LEU A 427 -22.78 -14.10 -17.87
CA LEU A 427 -22.38 -12.71 -17.79
C LEU A 427 -22.79 -12.11 -16.44
N ALA A 428 -24.03 -12.36 -15.97
CA ALA A 428 -24.49 -11.90 -14.67
C ALA A 428 -23.61 -12.45 -13.53
N THR A 429 -23.32 -13.76 -13.50
CA THR A 429 -22.43 -14.36 -12.50
C THR A 429 -21.03 -13.74 -12.53
N LEU A 430 -20.46 -13.53 -13.73
CA LEU A 430 -19.15 -12.89 -13.88
C LEU A 430 -19.15 -11.46 -13.32
N LEU A 431 -20.20 -10.68 -13.58
CA LEU A 431 -20.34 -9.32 -13.05
C LEU A 431 -20.54 -9.30 -11.53
N LEU A 432 -21.25 -10.28 -10.97
CA LEU A 432 -21.38 -10.44 -9.52
C LEU A 432 -20.03 -10.77 -8.87
N ILE A 433 -19.25 -11.69 -9.46
CA ILE A 433 -17.89 -12.00 -9.01
C ILE A 433 -17.00 -10.78 -9.13
N GLY A 434 -17.02 -10.06 -10.26
CA GLY A 434 -16.31 -8.79 -10.41
C GLY A 434 -16.68 -7.77 -9.33
N THR A 435 -17.98 -7.63 -9.02
CA THR A 435 -18.47 -6.75 -7.95
C THR A 435 -17.89 -7.14 -6.59
N VAL A 436 -17.91 -8.44 -6.25
CA VAL A 436 -17.31 -8.97 -5.02
C VAL A 436 -15.83 -8.66 -4.94
N LEU A 437 -15.07 -8.91 -6.01
CA LEU A 437 -13.63 -8.67 -6.05
C LEU A 437 -13.30 -7.18 -5.90
N TRP A 438 -13.98 -6.32 -6.66
CA TRP A 438 -13.70 -4.88 -6.63
C TRP A 438 -14.07 -4.24 -5.29
N LEU A 439 -15.25 -4.55 -4.74
CA LEU A 439 -15.65 -4.06 -3.41
C LEU A 439 -14.80 -4.66 -2.30
N GLY A 440 -14.37 -5.92 -2.42
CA GLY A 440 -13.45 -6.56 -1.50
C GLY A 440 -12.09 -5.86 -1.46
N LEU A 441 -11.50 -5.58 -2.63
CA LEU A 441 -10.26 -4.81 -2.76
C LEU A 441 -10.41 -3.38 -2.22
N LEU A 442 -11.57 -2.77 -2.43
CA LEU A 442 -11.89 -1.46 -1.87
C LEU A 442 -11.90 -1.50 -0.34
N LEU A 443 -12.65 -2.41 0.28
CA LEU A 443 -12.66 -2.58 1.73
C LEU A 443 -11.26 -2.90 2.28
N GLN A 444 -10.47 -3.71 1.57
CA GLN A 444 -9.07 -3.98 1.91
C GLN A 444 -8.23 -2.70 1.90
N ALA A 445 -8.37 -1.84 0.89
CA ALA A 445 -7.65 -0.57 0.79
C ALA A 445 -7.99 0.42 1.92
N PHE A 446 -9.16 0.28 2.54
CA PHE A 446 -9.64 1.08 3.67
C PHE A 446 -9.52 0.35 5.03
N GLY A 447 -8.79 -0.77 5.09
CA GLY A 447 -8.49 -1.48 6.34
C GLY A 447 -9.59 -2.42 6.86
N ALA A 448 -10.70 -2.57 6.14
CA ALA A 448 -11.82 -3.47 6.48
C ALA A 448 -11.66 -4.88 5.86
N VAL A 449 -10.42 -5.36 5.74
CA VAL A 449 -10.08 -6.61 5.04
C VAL A 449 -10.72 -7.85 5.66
N LEU A 450 -10.91 -7.90 6.98
CA LEU A 450 -11.48 -9.08 7.65
C LEU A 450 -12.91 -9.33 7.18
N SER A 451 -13.73 -8.28 7.09
CA SER A 451 -15.10 -8.37 6.59
C SER A 451 -15.12 -8.85 5.13
N ALA A 452 -14.24 -8.31 4.29
CA ALA A 452 -14.10 -8.75 2.91
C ALA A 452 -13.68 -10.22 2.81
N ALA A 453 -12.71 -10.64 3.62
CA ALA A 453 -12.20 -12.01 3.67
C ALA A 453 -13.28 -13.01 4.07
N VAL A 454 -14.03 -12.73 5.15
CA VAL A 454 -15.12 -13.59 5.62
C VAL A 454 -16.19 -13.76 4.54
N VAL A 455 -16.63 -12.66 3.92
CA VAL A 455 -17.66 -12.73 2.87
C VAL A 455 -17.16 -13.51 1.65
N CYS A 456 -15.93 -13.26 1.19
CA CYS A 456 -15.37 -13.99 0.05
C CYS A 456 -15.19 -15.49 0.36
N LEU A 457 -14.76 -15.84 1.58
CA LEU A 457 -14.60 -17.23 1.99
C LEU A 457 -15.94 -17.96 2.10
N LEU A 458 -16.96 -17.34 2.70
CA LEU A 458 -18.30 -17.93 2.77
C LEU A 458 -18.89 -18.15 1.38
N ALA A 459 -18.72 -17.16 0.48
CA ALA A 459 -19.15 -17.29 -0.90
C ALA A 459 -18.41 -18.44 -1.61
N ALA A 460 -17.08 -18.47 -1.53
CA ALA A 460 -16.28 -19.55 -2.11
C ALA A 460 -16.69 -20.92 -1.55
N ALA A 461 -16.86 -21.03 -0.23
CA ALA A 461 -17.26 -22.26 0.46
C ALA A 461 -18.64 -22.75 -0.01
N ALA A 462 -19.63 -21.86 -0.10
CA ALA A 462 -20.95 -22.19 -0.60
C ALA A 462 -20.89 -22.73 -2.03
N GLN A 463 -20.11 -22.10 -2.91
CA GLN A 463 -19.92 -22.56 -4.29
C GLN A 463 -19.12 -23.86 -4.40
N THR A 464 -18.17 -24.12 -3.49
CA THR A 464 -17.43 -25.39 -3.48
C THR A 464 -18.29 -26.56 -2.98
N LEU A 465 -19.19 -26.31 -2.03
CA LEU A 465 -20.06 -27.34 -1.45
C LEU A 465 -21.27 -27.63 -2.35
N GLU A 466 -21.82 -26.58 -2.96
CA GLU A 466 -22.89 -26.69 -3.94
C GLU A 466 -22.62 -25.74 -5.12
N PRO A 467 -21.99 -26.24 -6.21
CA PRO A 467 -21.78 -25.47 -7.44
C PRO A 467 -23.03 -24.77 -8.00
N ALA A 468 -24.23 -25.36 -7.84
CA ALA A 468 -25.48 -24.76 -8.30
C ALA A 468 -25.83 -23.48 -7.51
N ALA A 469 -25.33 -23.33 -6.28
CA ALA A 469 -25.48 -22.11 -5.48
C ALA A 469 -24.57 -20.97 -5.97
N GLY A 470 -23.69 -21.21 -6.95
CA GLY A 470 -22.81 -20.25 -7.63
C GLY A 470 -23.35 -18.81 -7.72
N PRO A 471 -24.41 -18.60 -8.53
CA PRO A 471 -24.98 -17.28 -8.74
C PRO A 471 -25.56 -16.66 -7.47
N MET A 472 -26.21 -17.44 -6.62
CA MET A 472 -26.81 -16.95 -5.37
C MET A 472 -25.75 -16.55 -4.35
N ALA A 473 -24.68 -17.35 -4.21
CA ALA A 473 -23.56 -17.06 -3.33
C ALA A 473 -22.81 -15.80 -3.78
N ALA A 474 -22.53 -15.67 -5.08
CA ALA A 474 -21.91 -14.46 -5.63
C ALA A 474 -22.82 -13.22 -5.47
N GLY A 475 -24.13 -13.38 -5.69
CA GLY A 475 -25.12 -12.32 -5.52
C GLY A 475 -25.26 -11.85 -4.07
N GLY A 476 -25.38 -12.78 -3.13
CA GLY A 476 -25.42 -12.49 -1.69
C GLY A 476 -24.14 -11.82 -1.21
N ALA A 477 -22.98 -12.31 -1.64
CA ALA A 477 -21.69 -11.69 -1.32
C ALA A 477 -21.57 -10.27 -1.87
N ALA A 478 -21.98 -10.03 -3.13
CA ALA A 478 -22.00 -8.71 -3.73
C ALA A 478 -22.90 -7.74 -2.95
N ALA A 479 -24.10 -8.18 -2.57
CA ALA A 479 -25.04 -7.39 -1.78
C ALA A 479 -24.47 -7.04 -0.39
N VAL A 480 -23.92 -8.02 0.33
CA VAL A 480 -23.32 -7.81 1.65
C VAL A 480 -22.13 -6.84 1.57
N LEU A 481 -21.24 -7.02 0.59
CA LEU A 481 -20.10 -6.12 0.40
C LEU A 481 -20.53 -4.71 -0.01
N ALA A 482 -21.60 -4.57 -0.81
CA ALA A 482 -22.15 -3.27 -1.16
C ALA A 482 -22.70 -2.55 0.07
N VAL A 483 -23.44 -3.25 0.93
CA VAL A 483 -23.94 -2.70 2.20
C VAL A 483 -22.77 -2.31 3.11
N LEU A 484 -21.79 -3.20 3.32
CA LEU A 484 -20.61 -2.91 4.14
C LEU A 484 -19.85 -1.68 3.63
N THR A 485 -19.65 -1.57 2.32
CA THR A 485 -18.97 -0.43 1.70
C THR A 485 -19.75 0.87 1.94
N CYS A 486 -21.07 0.84 1.77
CA CYS A 486 -21.94 1.99 2.05
C CYS A 486 -22.01 2.35 3.54
N VAL A 487 -21.84 1.40 4.47
CA VAL A 487 -21.87 1.68 5.92
C VAL A 487 -20.52 2.19 6.42
N LEU A 488 -19.42 1.62 5.92
CA LEU A 488 -18.07 1.89 6.40
C LEU A 488 -17.44 3.11 5.70
N LEU A 489 -17.49 3.17 4.37
CA LEU A 489 -16.77 4.22 3.61
C LEU A 489 -17.51 5.55 3.54
N VAL A 490 -18.76 5.57 3.94
CA VAL A 490 -19.57 6.79 4.00
C VAL A 490 -19.27 7.60 5.28
N ARG A 491 -18.52 7.01 6.23
CA ARG A 491 -18.06 7.69 7.45
C ARG A 491 -16.83 8.55 7.12
N PRO A 492 -16.83 9.85 7.45
CA PRO A 492 -15.66 10.71 7.25
C PRO A 492 -14.38 10.18 7.92
N THR A 493 -14.51 9.49 9.06
CA THR A 493 -13.40 8.89 9.80
C THR A 493 -12.70 7.78 9.03
N ALA A 494 -13.37 7.10 8.10
CA ALA A 494 -12.76 6.06 7.27
C ALA A 494 -11.72 6.59 6.27
N HIS A 495 -11.72 7.91 6.03
CA HIS A 495 -10.83 8.58 5.08
C HIS A 495 -9.69 9.36 5.75
N ARG A 496 -9.58 9.29 7.09
CA ARG A 496 -8.47 9.89 7.82
C ARG A 496 -7.23 9.00 7.59
N VAL A 497 -6.14 9.62 7.12
CA VAL A 497 -4.82 8.99 6.89
C VAL A 497 -4.03 9.02 8.18
#